data_AF-A0A0B4RA30-F1
#
_entry.id   AF-A0A0B4RA30-F1
#
_cell.length_a   1.000
_cell.length_b   1.000
_cell.length_c   1.000
_cell.angle_alpha   90.00
_cell.angle_beta   90.00
_cell.angle_gamma   90.00
#
_symmetry.space_group_name_H-M   'P 1'
#
loop_
_entity.id
_entity.type
_entity.pdbx_description
1 polymer ?
#
loop_
_entity_poly.entity_id
_entity_poly.type
_entity_poly.pdbx_seq_one_letter_code
_entity_poly.pdbx_strand_id
1 'polypeptide(L)'
;MKDFATHDEQLEILEKRGLIVADKAAARRILSRENYYALIDGYKEPFLEHDVKLNPYGLERYQEGTDFSHICALHRFDRDLRMLLLNELLKFEKNMKSKLAYRFSEKFKRAGSFLETNNFSVDSQHHHERDRIISTLANLIKSHKKRDKVRYPAIREFYDKHKDVPLWVLVNFLSLGQITHFYTVIDEGLRDQIARDFAEEYSEQYGLMTLKASELDAILRIVFPYRNKSAHEEVLYRYHLTHPVELETLEERLEMNKGSLSEATVFSLLSLVKLTLTKADYDQFSLTLMQLIKRLEMSIQKRAFTKIMKDAGFSS
;
A
#
# COMPACT_ATOMS: atom_id res chain seq x y z
N MET A 1 1.76 -30.15 -9.73
CA MET A 1 2.68 -29.36 -10.58
C MET A 1 1.96 -29.15 -11.90
N LYS A 2 1.89 -27.93 -12.45
CA LYS A 2 1.37 -27.73 -13.81
C LYS A 2 2.53 -27.90 -14.78
N ASP A 3 2.30 -28.60 -15.88
CA ASP A 3 3.31 -28.79 -16.92
C ASP A 3 3.57 -27.50 -17.70
N PHE A 4 4.73 -27.43 -18.32
CA PHE A 4 5.08 -26.32 -19.20
C PHE A 4 4.13 -26.27 -20.40
N ALA A 5 3.66 -25.07 -20.73
CA ALA A 5 2.90 -24.79 -21.94
C ALA A 5 3.53 -23.59 -22.65
N THR A 6 3.74 -23.71 -23.95
CA THR A 6 4.11 -22.61 -24.84
C THR A 6 3.04 -21.52 -24.86
N HIS A 7 3.38 -20.32 -25.31
CA HIS A 7 2.41 -19.22 -25.41
C HIS A 7 1.22 -19.57 -26.32
N ASP A 8 1.43 -20.35 -27.38
CA ASP A 8 0.34 -20.77 -28.28
C ASP A 8 -0.59 -21.76 -27.56
N GLU A 9 -0.04 -22.75 -26.86
CA GLU A 9 -0.82 -23.70 -26.04
C GLU A 9 -1.57 -23.00 -24.90
N GLN A 10 -0.96 -21.99 -24.28
CA GLN A 10 -1.62 -21.14 -23.28
C GLN A 10 -2.84 -20.43 -23.87
N LEU A 11 -2.73 -19.85 -25.07
CA LEU A 11 -3.87 -19.21 -25.75
C LEU A 11 -4.96 -20.22 -26.12
N GLU A 12 -4.60 -21.42 -26.58
CA GLU A 12 -5.58 -22.47 -26.86
C GLU A 12 -6.34 -22.91 -25.60
N ILE A 13 -5.66 -22.99 -24.44
CA ILE A 13 -6.31 -23.28 -23.15
C ILE A 13 -7.31 -22.18 -22.81
N LEU A 14 -6.97 -20.91 -23.03
CA LEU A 14 -7.87 -19.79 -22.78
C LEU A 14 -9.11 -19.82 -23.69
N GLU A 15 -8.92 -20.09 -24.99
CA GLU A 15 -10.01 -20.22 -25.96
C GLU A 15 -10.94 -21.39 -25.60
N LYS A 16 -10.37 -22.55 -25.21
CA LYS A 16 -11.15 -23.71 -24.73
C LYS A 16 -12.00 -23.37 -23.49
N ARG A 17 -11.55 -22.42 -22.67
CA ARG A 17 -12.29 -21.91 -21.49
C ARG A 17 -13.31 -20.83 -21.85
N GLY A 18 -13.46 -20.46 -23.12
CA GLY A 18 -14.43 -19.48 -23.60
C GLY A 18 -13.91 -18.05 -23.68
N LEU A 19 -12.59 -17.83 -23.54
CA LEU A 19 -12.00 -16.51 -23.75
C LEU A 19 -11.88 -16.20 -25.25
N ILE A 20 -12.38 -15.05 -25.67
CA ILE A 20 -12.22 -14.57 -27.04
C ILE A 20 -10.79 -14.00 -27.18
N VAL A 21 -10.06 -14.47 -28.19
CA VAL A 21 -8.72 -13.99 -28.52
C VAL A 21 -8.75 -13.47 -29.96
N ALA A 22 -9.20 -12.23 -30.15
CA ALA A 22 -9.39 -11.64 -31.48
C ALA A 22 -8.09 -11.54 -32.30
N ASP A 23 -6.97 -11.14 -31.68
CA ASP A 23 -5.64 -11.10 -32.29
C ASP A 23 -4.66 -11.98 -31.50
N LYS A 24 -4.49 -13.23 -31.96
CA LYS A 24 -3.56 -14.20 -31.36
C LYS A 24 -2.12 -13.72 -31.37
N ALA A 25 -1.69 -13.01 -32.41
CA ALA A 25 -0.31 -12.53 -32.50
C ALA A 25 -0.05 -11.43 -31.48
N ALA A 26 -1.00 -10.51 -31.26
CA ALA A 26 -0.93 -9.52 -30.19
C ALA A 26 -0.97 -10.18 -28.80
N ALA A 27 -1.90 -11.11 -28.57
CA ALA A 27 -2.02 -11.81 -27.29
C ALA A 27 -0.73 -12.57 -26.94
N ARG A 28 -0.11 -13.24 -27.92
CA ARG A 28 1.19 -13.90 -27.74
C ARG A 28 2.30 -12.94 -27.36
N ARG A 29 2.38 -11.77 -28.01
CA ARG A 29 3.37 -10.72 -27.65
C ARG A 29 3.15 -10.16 -26.25
N ILE A 30 1.90 -10.13 -25.78
CA ILE A 30 1.58 -9.71 -24.42
C ILE A 30 2.04 -10.80 -23.45
N LEU A 31 1.67 -12.06 -23.65
CA LEU A 31 2.10 -13.18 -22.79
C LEU A 31 3.62 -13.40 -22.78
N SER A 32 4.34 -13.00 -23.83
CA SER A 32 5.81 -13.07 -23.83
C SER A 32 6.47 -11.97 -22.99
N ARG A 33 5.74 -10.88 -22.69
CA ARG A 33 6.21 -9.75 -21.87
C ARG A 33 5.70 -9.85 -20.44
N GLU A 34 4.43 -10.22 -20.30
CA GLU A 34 3.70 -10.37 -19.06
C GLU A 34 3.63 -11.85 -18.72
N ASN A 35 4.17 -12.26 -17.58
CA ASN A 35 4.09 -13.64 -17.14
C ASN A 35 2.62 -14.12 -17.09
N TYR A 36 2.30 -15.29 -17.68
CA TYR A 36 0.93 -15.82 -17.73
C TYR A 36 0.26 -15.86 -16.35
N TYR A 37 0.99 -16.25 -15.30
CA TYR A 37 0.45 -16.27 -13.94
C TYR A 37 0.10 -14.86 -13.44
N ALA A 38 1.00 -13.90 -13.65
CA ALA A 38 0.77 -12.52 -13.25
C ALA A 38 -0.43 -11.88 -13.98
N LEU A 39 -0.57 -12.13 -15.28
CA LEU A 39 -1.63 -11.54 -16.10
C LEU A 39 -2.96 -12.30 -16.00
N ILE A 40 -2.96 -13.61 -16.24
CA ILE A 40 -4.20 -14.39 -16.31
C ILE A 40 -4.67 -14.77 -14.91
N ASP A 41 -3.84 -15.47 -14.14
CA ASP A 41 -4.26 -15.94 -12.81
C ASP A 41 -4.47 -14.76 -11.84
N GLY A 42 -3.77 -13.64 -12.04
CA GLY A 42 -3.96 -12.41 -11.29
C GLY A 42 -5.31 -11.73 -11.53
N TYR A 43 -5.83 -11.72 -12.76
CA TYR A 43 -6.92 -10.83 -13.19
C TYR A 43 -8.13 -11.53 -13.83
N LYS A 44 -8.15 -12.86 -13.94
CA LYS A 44 -9.28 -13.61 -14.53
C LYS A 44 -10.57 -13.58 -13.71
N GLU A 45 -10.46 -13.50 -12.38
CA GLU A 45 -11.59 -13.74 -11.45
C GLU A 45 -12.86 -12.91 -11.73
N PRO A 46 -12.80 -11.61 -12.10
CA PRO A 46 -14.00 -10.86 -12.43
C PRO A 46 -14.74 -11.35 -13.67
N PHE A 47 -14.04 -12.06 -14.55
CA PHE A 47 -14.50 -12.50 -15.86
C PHE A 47 -14.92 -13.98 -15.90
N LEU A 48 -14.78 -14.72 -14.79
CA LEU A 48 -15.19 -16.12 -14.71
C LEU A 48 -16.71 -16.24 -14.49
N GLU A 49 -17.31 -17.30 -15.03
CA GLU A 49 -18.72 -17.62 -14.86
C GLU A 49 -18.93 -18.42 -13.57
N HIS A 50 -19.57 -17.78 -12.59
CA HIS A 50 -19.88 -18.37 -11.28
C HIS A 50 -21.38 -18.67 -11.10
N ASP A 51 -22.25 -18.32 -12.05
CA ASP A 51 -23.66 -18.68 -11.98
C ASP A 51 -23.79 -20.20 -12.11
N VAL A 52 -24.30 -20.85 -11.05
CA VAL A 52 -24.48 -22.30 -10.97
C VAL A 52 -25.41 -22.82 -12.07
N LYS A 53 -26.33 -22.00 -12.59
CA LYS A 53 -27.21 -22.39 -13.70
C LYS A 53 -26.45 -22.46 -15.02
N LEU A 54 -25.46 -21.59 -15.23
CA LEU A 54 -24.66 -21.50 -16.46
C LEU A 54 -23.39 -22.37 -16.40
N ASN A 55 -22.85 -22.59 -15.19
CA ASN A 55 -21.66 -23.39 -14.93
C ASN A 55 -21.88 -24.36 -13.75
N PRO A 56 -22.75 -25.37 -13.91
CA PRO A 56 -23.16 -26.26 -12.81
C PRO A 56 -22.03 -27.11 -12.23
N TYR A 57 -20.95 -27.30 -12.99
CA TYR A 57 -19.79 -28.09 -12.58
C TYR A 57 -18.66 -27.25 -11.97
N GLY A 58 -18.82 -25.93 -11.87
CA GLY A 58 -17.82 -25.03 -11.28
C GLY A 58 -16.47 -25.04 -12.01
N LEU A 59 -16.46 -25.35 -13.31
CA LEU A 59 -15.23 -25.39 -14.10
C LEU A 59 -14.71 -23.97 -14.34
N GLU A 60 -13.39 -23.79 -14.50
CA GLU A 60 -12.83 -22.49 -14.85
C GLU A 60 -13.22 -22.12 -16.29
N ARG A 61 -14.32 -21.38 -16.46
CA ARG A 61 -14.84 -20.88 -17.74
C ARG A 61 -15.12 -19.39 -17.65
N TYR A 62 -14.84 -18.68 -18.75
CA TYR A 62 -15.11 -17.26 -18.87
C TYR A 62 -16.58 -16.99 -19.20
N GLN A 63 -17.07 -15.82 -18.78
CA GLN A 63 -18.39 -15.31 -19.14
C GLN A 63 -18.48 -15.08 -20.65
N GLU A 64 -19.68 -15.23 -21.22
CA GLU A 64 -19.91 -15.00 -22.64
C GLU A 64 -19.47 -13.59 -23.06
N GLY A 65 -18.80 -13.48 -24.22
CA GLY A 65 -18.29 -12.22 -24.74
C GLY A 65 -17.03 -11.70 -24.05
N THR A 66 -16.39 -12.46 -23.16
CA THR A 66 -15.14 -12.03 -22.53
C THR A 66 -14.00 -12.08 -23.53
N ASP A 67 -13.38 -10.94 -23.80
CA ASP A 67 -12.20 -10.83 -24.65
C ASP A 67 -10.90 -10.74 -23.82
N PHE A 68 -9.80 -11.27 -24.38
CA PHE A 68 -8.46 -11.17 -23.79
C PHE A 68 -8.06 -9.73 -23.45
N SER A 69 -8.50 -8.76 -24.26
CA SER A 69 -8.28 -7.33 -24.02
C SER A 69 -8.98 -6.83 -22.75
N HIS A 70 -10.07 -7.44 -22.30
CA HIS A 70 -10.71 -7.06 -21.02
C HIS A 70 -9.80 -7.38 -19.84
N ILE A 71 -9.15 -8.54 -19.84
CA ILE A 71 -8.17 -8.93 -18.81
C ILE A 71 -6.98 -7.97 -18.85
N CYS A 72 -6.50 -7.64 -20.06
CA CYS A 72 -5.43 -6.66 -20.24
C CYS A 72 -5.83 -5.26 -19.75
N ALA A 73 -7.08 -4.84 -19.96
CA ALA A 73 -7.60 -3.56 -19.50
C ALA A 73 -7.61 -3.49 -17.96
N LEU A 74 -8.04 -4.56 -17.29
CA LEU A 74 -8.00 -4.63 -15.83
C LEU A 74 -6.56 -4.65 -15.30
N HIS A 75 -5.66 -5.43 -15.91
CA HIS A 75 -4.24 -5.44 -15.55
C HIS A 75 -3.62 -4.04 -15.64
N ARG A 76 -3.90 -3.33 -16.73
CA ARG A 76 -3.41 -1.96 -16.93
C ARG A 76 -4.02 -0.99 -15.91
N PHE A 77 -5.32 -1.09 -15.65
CA PHE A 77 -5.97 -0.28 -14.62
C PHE A 77 -5.32 -0.49 -13.25
N ASP A 78 -5.10 -1.74 -12.84
CA ASP A 78 -4.51 -2.05 -11.53
C ASP A 78 -3.05 -1.58 -11.45
N ARG A 79 -2.30 -1.64 -12.56
CA ARG A 79 -0.96 -1.06 -12.66
C ARG A 79 -0.98 0.47 -12.49
N ASP A 80 -1.87 1.15 -13.20
CA ASP A 80 -2.00 2.62 -13.12
C ASP A 80 -2.47 3.02 -11.70
N LEU A 81 -3.36 2.25 -11.09
CA LEU A 81 -3.83 2.41 -9.71
C LEU A 81 -2.69 2.23 -8.70
N ARG A 82 -1.88 1.17 -8.83
CA ARG A 82 -0.68 0.95 -7.99
C ARG A 82 0.26 2.14 -8.04
N MET A 83 0.54 2.67 -9.23
CA MET A 83 1.45 3.82 -9.39
C MET A 83 0.87 5.08 -8.76
N LEU A 84 -0.43 5.33 -8.95
CA LEU A 84 -1.13 6.46 -8.36
C LEU A 84 -1.10 6.40 -6.83
N LEU A 85 -1.41 5.24 -6.24
CA LEU A 85 -1.37 5.04 -4.79
C LEU A 85 0.04 5.09 -4.24
N LEU A 86 1.02 4.47 -4.90
CA LEU A 86 2.41 4.45 -4.45
C LEU A 86 2.96 5.86 -4.28
N ASN A 87 2.63 6.78 -5.19
CA ASN A 87 3.05 8.17 -5.09
C ASN A 87 2.60 8.81 -3.77
N GLU A 88 1.32 8.66 -3.42
CA GLU A 88 0.76 9.25 -2.21
C GLU A 88 1.23 8.51 -0.94
N LEU A 89 1.39 7.19 -1.00
CA LEU A 89 1.91 6.40 0.12
C LEU A 89 3.39 6.71 0.42
N LEU A 90 4.19 7.10 -0.59
CA LEU A 90 5.55 7.58 -0.38
C LEU A 90 5.58 8.94 0.33
N LYS A 91 4.63 9.83 0.03
CA LYS A 91 4.46 11.10 0.77
C LYS A 91 4.08 10.83 2.22
N PHE A 92 3.12 9.93 2.45
CA PHE A 92 2.75 9.46 3.80
C PHE A 92 3.96 8.91 4.57
N GLU A 93 4.73 7.99 3.95
CA GLU A 93 5.92 7.41 4.56
C GLU A 93 6.95 8.48 4.95
N LYS A 94 7.17 9.47 4.08
CA LYS A 94 8.07 10.60 4.36
C LYS A 94 7.55 11.48 5.50
N ASN A 95 6.25 11.76 5.52
CA ASN A 95 5.63 12.54 6.58
C ASN A 95 5.76 11.84 7.94
N MET A 96 5.43 10.54 7.99
CA MET A 96 5.59 9.72 9.19
C MET A 96 7.04 9.70 9.70
N LYS A 97 8.03 9.52 8.80
CA LYS A 97 9.46 9.60 9.14
C LYS A 97 9.84 10.94 9.76
N SER A 98 9.34 12.03 9.17
CA SER A 98 9.61 13.40 9.63
C SER A 98 9.06 13.63 11.03
N LYS A 99 7.76 13.37 11.24
CA LYS A 99 7.08 13.56 12.54
C LYS A 99 7.70 12.69 13.64
N LEU A 100 7.98 11.42 13.33
CA LEU A 100 8.63 10.50 14.28
C LEU A 100 10.02 10.99 14.68
N ALA A 101 10.87 11.35 13.71
CA ALA A 101 12.21 11.85 14.00
C ALA A 101 12.17 13.17 14.79
N TYR A 102 11.25 14.08 14.43
CA TYR A 102 11.09 15.36 15.10
C TYR A 102 10.67 15.19 16.56
N ARG A 103 9.52 14.53 16.82
CA ARG A 103 8.97 14.37 18.18
C ARG A 103 9.89 13.56 19.08
N PHE A 104 10.52 12.50 18.56
CA PHE A 104 11.50 11.74 19.33
C PHE A 104 12.71 12.60 19.72
N SER A 105 13.27 13.37 18.77
CA SER A 105 14.43 14.22 19.03
C SER A 105 14.11 15.42 19.93
N GLU A 106 12.89 15.95 19.83
CA GLU A 106 12.40 17.06 20.67
C GLU A 106 12.32 16.64 22.14
N LYS A 107 11.79 15.44 22.40
CA LYS A 107 11.73 14.86 23.75
C LYS A 107 13.11 14.46 24.27
N PHE A 108 13.92 13.81 23.44
CA PHE A 108 15.24 13.29 23.84
C PHE A 108 16.39 14.03 23.13
N LYS A 109 16.71 15.22 23.63
CA LYS A 109 17.66 16.17 23.01
C LYS A 109 19.12 15.70 22.94
N ARG A 110 19.51 14.68 23.71
CA ARG A 110 20.89 14.17 23.72
C ARG A 110 21.20 13.46 22.40
N ALA A 111 22.35 13.74 21.82
CA ALA A 111 22.86 13.01 20.66
C ALA A 111 22.93 11.50 20.94
N GLY A 112 22.44 10.68 20.01
CA GLY A 112 22.40 9.23 20.16
C GLY A 112 21.31 8.70 21.10
N SER A 113 20.38 9.53 21.58
CA SER A 113 19.29 9.12 22.48
C SER A 113 18.44 7.96 21.95
N PHE A 114 18.31 7.84 20.62
CA PHE A 114 17.61 6.75 19.93
C PHE A 114 18.33 5.38 20.02
N LEU A 115 19.53 5.33 20.62
CA LEU A 115 20.26 4.09 20.89
C LEU A 115 20.09 3.61 22.34
N GLU A 116 19.38 4.36 23.18
CA GLU A 116 19.23 4.08 24.59
C GLU A 116 17.89 3.43 24.87
N THR A 117 17.91 2.23 25.44
CA THR A 117 16.70 1.45 25.74
C THR A 117 15.72 2.17 26.64
N ASN A 118 16.20 3.06 27.52
CA ASN A 118 15.39 3.80 28.49
C ASN A 118 14.56 4.93 27.85
N ASN A 119 14.84 5.30 26.60
CA ASN A 119 14.09 6.34 25.87
C ASN A 119 12.92 5.76 25.05
N PHE A 120 12.61 4.47 25.23
CA PHE A 120 11.52 3.77 24.57
C PHE A 120 10.46 3.32 25.59
N SER A 121 9.36 2.75 25.10
CA SER A 121 8.30 2.20 25.96
C SER A 121 8.86 1.16 26.95
N VAL A 122 8.32 1.18 28.17
CA VAL A 122 8.63 0.20 29.23
C VAL A 122 7.86 -1.12 29.07
N ASP A 123 6.98 -1.21 28.07
CA ASP A 123 6.22 -2.42 27.80
C ASP A 123 7.14 -3.57 27.37
N SER A 124 7.10 -4.65 28.16
CA SER A 124 7.92 -5.83 27.93
C SER A 124 7.59 -6.56 26.63
N GLN A 125 6.37 -6.43 26.10
CA GLN A 125 5.98 -7.00 24.82
C GLN A 125 6.74 -6.37 23.65
N HIS A 126 7.27 -5.17 23.83
CA HIS A 126 7.96 -4.40 22.81
C HIS A 126 9.48 -4.45 22.91
N HIS A 127 10.05 -5.11 23.94
CA HIS A 127 11.50 -5.16 24.14
C HIS A 127 12.27 -5.76 22.96
N HIS A 128 11.80 -6.88 22.40
CA HIS A 128 12.46 -7.51 21.26
C HIS A 128 12.48 -6.61 20.01
N GLU A 129 11.36 -5.97 19.70
CA GLU A 129 11.29 -5.08 18.53
C GLU A 129 12.06 -3.78 18.76
N ARG A 130 12.06 -3.25 20.00
CA ARG A 130 12.89 -2.10 20.39
C ARG A 130 14.37 -2.40 20.14
N ASP A 131 14.87 -3.53 20.64
CA ASP A 131 16.28 -3.90 20.51
C ASP A 131 16.65 -4.10 19.03
N ARG A 132 15.71 -4.60 18.21
CA ARG A 132 15.86 -4.70 16.76
C ARG A 132 15.96 -3.34 16.07
N ILE A 133 15.13 -2.36 16.47
CA ILE A 133 15.20 -0.99 15.94
C ILE A 133 16.52 -0.31 16.34
N ILE A 134 16.91 -0.41 17.62
CA ILE A 134 18.20 0.12 18.10
C ILE A 134 19.37 -0.50 17.33
N SER A 135 19.37 -1.82 17.15
CA SER A 135 20.38 -2.53 16.37
C SER A 135 20.40 -2.06 14.91
N THR A 136 19.23 -1.85 14.31
CA THR A 136 19.10 -1.32 12.94
C THR A 136 19.74 0.06 12.82
N LEU A 137 19.42 0.99 13.72
CA LEU A 137 19.97 2.34 13.75
C LEU A 137 21.49 2.32 13.99
N ALA A 138 21.96 1.52 14.96
CA ALA A 138 23.38 1.35 15.22
C ALA A 138 24.13 0.78 14.00
N ASN A 139 23.52 -0.15 13.26
CA ASN A 139 24.11 -0.72 12.05
C ASN A 139 24.12 0.27 10.88
N LEU A 140 23.11 1.12 10.76
CA LEU A 140 23.11 2.23 9.79
C LEU A 140 24.27 3.18 10.06
N ILE A 141 24.47 3.56 11.33
CA ILE A 141 25.64 4.36 11.72
C ILE A 141 26.91 3.60 11.36
N LYS A 142 27.11 2.36 11.82
CA LYS A 142 28.34 1.58 11.55
C LYS A 142 28.62 1.37 10.05
N SER A 143 27.62 1.48 9.18
CA SER A 143 27.77 1.27 7.74
C SER A 143 28.78 2.22 7.08
N HIS A 144 29.02 3.42 7.63
CA HIS A 144 30.03 4.35 7.11
C HIS A 144 31.47 3.81 7.19
N LYS A 145 31.75 2.88 8.13
CA LYS A 145 33.11 2.35 8.38
C LYS A 145 33.55 1.28 7.38
N LYS A 146 32.64 0.75 6.56
CA LYS A 146 32.95 -0.32 5.59
C LYS A 146 33.69 0.26 4.38
N ARG A 147 34.98 -0.08 4.24
CA ARG A 147 35.88 0.45 3.20
C ARG A 147 35.53 -0.04 1.78
N ASP A 148 35.05 -1.27 1.63
CA ASP A 148 34.95 -1.92 0.31
C ASP A 148 33.58 -1.82 -0.35
N LYS A 149 32.54 -1.38 0.38
CA LYS A 149 31.20 -1.08 -0.15
C LYS A 149 30.42 -0.28 0.88
N VAL A 150 30.42 1.05 0.75
CA VAL A 150 29.57 1.91 1.58
C VAL A 150 28.12 1.69 1.13
N ARG A 151 27.30 1.08 1.98
CA ARG A 151 25.90 0.81 1.67
C ARG A 151 25.10 2.11 1.45
N TYR A 152 25.47 3.16 2.18
CA TYR A 152 24.82 4.47 2.14
C TYR A 152 25.86 5.60 2.12
N PRO A 153 26.30 6.05 0.93
CA PRO A 153 27.32 7.11 0.80
C PRO A 153 26.95 8.39 1.55
N ALA A 154 25.67 8.79 1.53
CA ALA A 154 25.18 9.98 2.22
C ALA A 154 25.37 9.93 3.75
N ILE A 155 25.24 8.75 4.39
CA ILE A 155 25.52 8.60 5.83
C ILE A 155 27.01 8.83 6.11
N ARG A 156 27.88 8.31 5.23
CA ARG A 156 29.33 8.49 5.36
C ARG A 156 29.74 9.94 5.20
N GLU A 157 29.25 10.61 4.16
CA GLU A 157 29.53 12.03 3.93
C GLU A 157 29.09 12.90 5.12
N PHE A 158 27.89 12.65 5.64
CA PHE A 158 27.38 13.35 6.82
C PHE A 158 28.27 13.09 8.06
N TYR A 159 28.64 11.83 8.30
CA TYR A 159 29.50 11.45 9.41
C TYR A 159 30.91 12.04 9.29
N ASP A 160 31.49 12.04 8.10
CA ASP A 160 32.83 12.57 7.86
C ASP A 160 32.90 14.07 8.20
N LYS A 161 31.80 14.81 7.93
CA LYS A 161 31.63 16.23 8.25
C LYS A 161 31.28 16.53 9.71
N HIS A 162 30.37 15.77 10.32
CA HIS A 162 29.78 16.11 11.62
C HIS A 162 30.21 15.21 12.79
N LYS A 163 30.90 14.10 12.51
CA LYS A 163 31.32 13.04 13.46
C LYS A 163 30.19 12.38 14.25
N ASP A 164 28.94 12.68 13.91
CA ASP A 164 27.73 12.07 14.42
C ASP A 164 26.64 12.03 13.32
N VAL A 165 25.66 11.14 13.46
CA VAL A 165 24.52 11.04 12.54
C VAL A 165 23.21 11.11 13.34
N PRO A 166 22.48 12.24 13.28
CA PRO A 166 21.26 12.42 14.04
C PRO A 166 20.10 11.61 13.46
N LEU A 167 19.06 11.40 14.28
CA LEU A 167 17.90 10.58 13.91
C LEU A 167 17.21 11.03 12.62
N TRP A 168 17.07 12.34 12.41
CA TRP A 168 16.44 12.91 11.21
C TRP A 168 17.20 12.61 9.91
N VAL A 169 18.50 12.26 9.97
CA VAL A 169 19.23 11.71 8.83
C VAL A 169 18.91 10.22 8.67
N LEU A 170 18.97 9.46 9.77
CA LEU A 170 18.86 8.00 9.76
C LEU A 170 17.49 7.50 9.29
N VAL A 171 16.39 8.18 9.66
CA VAL A 171 15.03 7.75 9.28
C VAL A 171 14.81 7.70 7.77
N ASN A 172 15.58 8.45 6.98
CA ASN A 172 15.50 8.42 5.52
C ASN A 172 15.94 7.07 4.92
N PHE A 173 16.71 6.27 5.68
CA PHE A 173 17.22 4.97 5.26
C PHE A 173 16.42 3.80 5.83
N LEU A 174 15.39 4.09 6.64
CA LEU A 174 14.46 3.09 7.15
C LEU A 174 13.35 2.82 6.13
N SER A 175 12.86 1.59 6.05
CA SER A 175 11.63 1.27 5.30
C SER A 175 10.39 1.71 6.08
N LEU A 176 9.23 1.82 5.41
CA LEU A 176 7.95 2.05 6.10
C LEU A 176 7.73 1.03 7.23
N GLY A 177 8.02 -0.26 7.01
CA GLY A 177 7.88 -1.27 8.06
C GLY A 177 8.75 -1.01 9.28
N GLN A 178 10.00 -0.61 9.09
CA GLN A 178 10.89 -0.23 10.18
C GLN A 178 10.39 1.01 10.92
N ILE A 179 9.76 1.96 10.21
CA ILE A 179 9.14 3.14 10.82
C ILE A 179 7.88 2.80 11.60
N THR A 180 7.03 1.91 11.08
CA THR A 180 5.87 1.39 11.82
C THR A 180 6.32 0.69 13.09
N HIS A 181 7.35 -0.17 13.03
CA HIS A 181 7.91 -0.81 14.21
C HIS A 181 8.52 0.19 15.19
N PHE A 182 9.26 1.20 14.71
CA PHE A 182 9.76 2.27 15.56
C PHE A 182 8.60 2.97 16.29
N TYR A 183 7.55 3.36 15.56
CA TYR A 183 6.37 3.99 16.13
C TYR A 183 5.69 3.13 17.21
N THR A 184 5.67 1.80 17.06
CA THR A 184 5.07 0.91 18.08
C THR A 184 5.88 0.81 19.38
N VAL A 185 7.19 1.06 19.34
CA VAL A 185 8.08 0.85 20.50
C VAL A 185 8.39 2.14 21.28
N ILE A 186 7.94 3.30 20.79
CA ILE A 186 8.03 4.57 21.53
C ILE A 186 6.91 4.69 22.56
N ASP A 187 7.05 5.59 23.53
CA ASP A 187 6.03 5.78 24.56
C ASP A 187 4.71 6.36 24.01
N GLU A 188 3.61 6.06 24.71
CA GLU A 188 2.27 6.49 24.33
C GLU A 188 2.14 8.01 24.19
N GLY A 189 2.81 8.78 25.06
CA GLY A 189 2.79 10.25 24.99
C GLY A 189 3.37 10.80 23.68
N LEU A 190 4.48 10.22 23.19
CA LEU A 190 5.04 10.55 21.87
C LEU A 190 4.10 10.14 20.74
N ARG A 191 3.45 8.97 20.86
CA ARG A 191 2.50 8.47 19.84
C ARG A 191 1.30 9.40 19.71
N ASP A 192 0.75 9.88 20.83
CA ASP A 192 -0.32 10.86 20.86
C ASP A 192 0.09 12.23 20.30
N GLN A 193 1.35 12.64 20.50
CA GLN A 193 1.86 13.86 19.85
C GLN A 193 1.92 13.69 18.34
N ILE A 194 2.44 12.57 17.84
CA ILE A 194 2.52 12.30 16.40
C ILE A 194 1.10 12.22 15.79
N ALA A 195 0.14 11.58 16.45
CA ALA A 195 -1.24 11.53 15.99
C ALA A 195 -1.87 12.93 15.93
N ARG A 196 -1.61 13.77 16.93
CA ARG A 196 -2.02 15.19 16.91
C ARG A 196 -1.41 15.96 15.76
N ASP A 197 -0.12 15.76 15.46
CA ASP A 197 0.54 16.43 14.35
C ASP A 197 -0.10 16.10 12.98
N PHE A 198 -0.64 14.90 12.81
CA PHE A 198 -1.42 14.54 11.61
C PHE A 198 -2.80 15.20 11.61
N ALA A 199 -3.47 15.21 12.77
CA ALA A 199 -4.78 15.84 12.90
C ALA A 199 -4.74 17.36 12.69
N GLU A 200 -3.67 18.02 13.14
CA GLU A 200 -3.43 19.45 12.93
C GLU A 200 -3.24 19.76 11.43
N GLU A 201 -2.37 19.02 10.73
CA GLU A 201 -2.17 19.18 9.27
C GLU A 201 -3.48 18.99 8.48
N TYR A 202 -4.29 18.00 8.86
CA TYR A 202 -5.62 17.83 8.26
C TYR A 202 -6.55 19.02 8.57
N SER A 203 -6.54 19.49 9.81
CA SER A 203 -7.41 20.56 10.28
C SER A 203 -7.13 21.89 9.59
N GLU A 204 -5.88 22.14 9.19
CA GLU A 204 -5.50 23.32 8.41
C GLU A 204 -6.16 23.38 7.02
N GLN A 205 -6.58 22.24 6.46
CA GLN A 205 -6.99 22.16 5.05
C GLN A 205 -8.42 21.70 4.81
N TYR A 206 -8.97 20.87 5.70
CA TYR A 206 -10.27 20.23 5.49
C TYR A 206 -11.30 20.61 6.55
N GLY A 207 -10.91 20.63 7.82
CA GLY A 207 -11.81 20.91 8.94
C GLY A 207 -11.33 20.23 10.21
N LEU A 208 -11.93 20.61 11.35
CA LEU A 208 -11.49 20.16 12.67
C LEU A 208 -11.44 18.63 12.78
N MET A 209 -10.26 18.11 13.11
CA MET A 209 -10.00 16.68 13.27
C MET A 209 -9.26 16.41 14.56
N THR A 210 -9.54 15.25 15.16
CA THR A 210 -8.72 14.68 16.23
C THR A 210 -8.39 13.24 15.86
N LEU A 211 -7.18 12.82 16.21
CA LEU A 211 -6.66 11.49 15.93
C LEU A 211 -5.97 10.93 17.17
N LYS A 212 -6.32 9.71 17.54
CA LYS A 212 -5.68 8.95 18.63
C LYS A 212 -4.51 8.14 18.10
N ALA A 213 -3.55 7.81 18.98
CA ALA A 213 -2.44 6.92 18.63
C ALA A 213 -2.92 5.56 18.07
N SER A 214 -4.01 5.01 18.62
CA SER A 214 -4.62 3.74 18.17
C SER A 214 -5.25 3.83 16.77
N GLU A 215 -5.77 5.00 16.38
CA GLU A 215 -6.30 5.22 15.04
C GLU A 215 -5.15 5.35 14.04
N LEU A 216 -4.02 5.95 14.44
CA LEU A 216 -2.81 5.95 13.61
C LEU A 216 -2.21 4.54 13.46
N ASP A 217 -2.29 3.67 14.49
CA ASP A 217 -1.92 2.25 14.35
C ASP A 217 -2.76 1.55 13.29
N ALA A 218 -4.08 1.76 13.37
CA ALA A 218 -5.04 1.23 12.42
C ALA A 218 -4.73 1.69 10.99
N ILE A 219 -4.44 2.99 10.81
CA ILE A 219 -4.03 3.56 9.52
C ILE A 219 -2.74 2.90 9.02
N LEU A 220 -1.71 2.77 9.87
CA LEU A 220 -0.44 2.14 9.48
C LEU A 220 -0.62 0.66 9.09
N ARG A 221 -1.51 -0.07 9.78
CA ARG A 221 -1.87 -1.46 9.45
C ARG A 221 -2.52 -1.58 8.07
N ILE A 222 -3.29 -0.57 7.65
CA ILE A 222 -3.91 -0.51 6.32
C ILE A 222 -2.87 -0.08 5.27
N VAL A 223 -2.15 1.01 5.51
CA VAL A 223 -1.19 1.59 4.57
C VAL A 223 -0.03 0.64 4.24
N PHE A 224 0.49 -0.09 5.22
CA PHE A 224 1.70 -0.91 5.05
C PHE A 224 1.56 -1.99 3.96
N PRO A 225 0.52 -2.85 3.95
CA PRO A 225 0.31 -3.81 2.87
C PRO A 225 0.09 -3.18 1.50
N TYR A 226 -0.68 -2.09 1.41
CA TYR A 226 -0.91 -1.39 0.14
C TYR A 226 0.38 -0.80 -0.44
N ARG A 227 1.22 -0.20 0.40
CA ARG A 227 2.53 0.33 0.00
C ARG A 227 3.42 -0.78 -0.54
N ASN A 228 3.49 -1.92 0.15
CA ASN A 228 4.30 -3.05 -0.29
C ASN A 228 3.77 -3.69 -1.58
N LYS A 229 2.46 -3.96 -1.67
CA LYS A 229 1.83 -4.52 -2.86
C LYS A 229 2.00 -3.63 -4.09
N SER A 230 1.87 -2.32 -3.90
CA SER A 230 2.11 -1.33 -4.96
C SER A 230 3.55 -1.39 -5.48
N ALA A 231 4.53 -1.56 -4.58
CA ALA A 231 5.95 -1.63 -4.92
C ALA A 231 6.40 -3.00 -5.49
N HIS A 232 5.66 -4.07 -5.23
CA HIS A 232 5.98 -5.45 -5.66
C HIS A 232 5.10 -5.97 -6.82
N GLU A 233 4.36 -5.09 -7.48
CA GLU A 233 3.50 -5.41 -8.64
C GLU A 233 2.44 -6.49 -8.37
N GLU A 234 1.98 -6.61 -7.12
CA GLU A 234 0.92 -7.53 -6.74
C GLU A 234 -0.47 -6.99 -7.12
N VAL A 235 -1.45 -7.89 -7.27
CA VAL A 235 -2.85 -7.50 -7.55
C VAL A 235 -3.39 -6.67 -6.37
N LEU A 236 -3.84 -5.45 -6.66
CA LEU A 236 -4.21 -4.46 -5.64
C LEU A 236 -5.72 -4.19 -5.59
N TYR A 237 -6.42 -4.14 -6.73
CA TYR A 237 -7.81 -3.67 -6.81
C TYR A 237 -8.81 -4.43 -5.91
N ARG A 238 -8.56 -5.73 -5.66
CA ARG A 238 -9.39 -6.62 -4.82
C ARG A 238 -8.74 -6.96 -3.49
N TYR A 239 -7.67 -6.28 -3.12
CA TYR A 239 -7.03 -6.51 -1.85
C TYR A 239 -7.90 -5.96 -0.72
N HIS A 240 -7.97 -6.72 0.37
CA HIS A 240 -8.63 -6.34 1.61
C HIS A 240 -7.85 -6.96 2.78
N LEU A 241 -7.96 -6.39 3.98
CA LEU A 241 -7.34 -6.99 5.15
C LEU A 241 -8.09 -8.27 5.54
N THR A 242 -7.35 -9.29 5.97
CA THR A 242 -7.94 -10.54 6.49
C THR A 242 -8.60 -10.33 7.86
N HIS A 243 -8.08 -9.38 8.63
CA HIS A 243 -8.61 -9.00 9.93
C HIS A 243 -9.07 -7.54 9.87
N PRO A 244 -10.37 -7.27 10.04
CA PRO A 244 -10.90 -5.92 10.04
C PRO A 244 -10.24 -5.04 11.09
N VAL A 245 -10.26 -3.74 10.83
CA VAL A 245 -9.74 -2.74 11.76
C VAL A 245 -10.90 -1.90 12.28
N GLU A 246 -10.93 -1.68 13.59
CA GLU A 246 -11.96 -0.87 14.24
C GLU A 246 -11.60 0.61 14.12
N LEU A 247 -12.33 1.33 13.27
CA LEU A 247 -12.14 2.76 13.00
C LEU A 247 -13.46 3.54 13.11
N GLU A 248 -14.45 3.02 13.85
CA GLU A 248 -15.82 3.59 13.90
C GLU A 248 -15.81 5.07 14.29
N THR A 249 -15.00 5.46 15.28
CA THR A 249 -14.93 6.87 15.71
C THR A 249 -14.31 7.78 14.66
N LEU A 250 -13.41 7.25 13.82
CA LEU A 250 -12.82 7.99 12.71
C LEU A 250 -13.79 8.08 11.53
N GLU A 251 -14.56 7.01 11.26
CA GLU A 251 -15.63 6.99 10.25
C GLU A 251 -16.68 8.07 10.54
N GLU A 252 -17.14 8.18 11.78
CA GLU A 252 -18.08 9.22 12.20
C GLU A 252 -17.52 10.63 11.96
N ARG A 253 -16.24 10.87 12.27
CA ARG A 253 -15.59 12.17 12.06
C ARG A 253 -15.32 12.49 10.59
N LEU A 254 -15.28 11.47 9.74
CA LEU A 254 -15.17 11.61 8.29
C LEU A 254 -16.54 11.61 7.59
N GLU A 255 -17.65 11.62 8.35
CA GLU A 255 -19.02 11.55 7.83
C GLU A 255 -19.26 10.32 6.95
N MET A 256 -18.65 9.19 7.32
CA MET A 256 -18.74 7.92 6.60
C MET A 256 -19.72 6.97 7.27
N ASN A 257 -20.31 6.05 6.49
CA ASN A 257 -21.13 4.98 7.05
C ASN A 257 -20.27 4.04 7.90
N LYS A 258 -20.84 3.54 9.00
CA LYS A 258 -20.18 2.56 9.87
C LYS A 258 -19.71 1.33 9.08
N GLY A 259 -18.45 0.95 9.25
CA GLY A 259 -17.81 -0.19 8.59
C GLY A 259 -17.15 0.13 7.25
N SER A 260 -17.23 1.36 6.74
CA SER A 260 -16.64 1.77 5.45
C SER A 260 -15.10 1.59 5.38
N LEU A 261 -14.42 1.63 6.52
CA LEU A 261 -12.96 1.44 6.63
C LEU A 261 -12.59 0.04 7.12
N SER A 262 -13.55 -0.73 7.63
CA SER A 262 -13.31 -2.00 8.33
C SER A 262 -12.67 -3.07 7.44
N GLU A 263 -13.09 -3.17 6.18
CA GLU A 263 -12.56 -4.15 5.22
C GLU A 263 -11.19 -3.74 4.65
N ALA A 264 -10.76 -2.49 4.88
CA ALA A 264 -9.50 -1.96 4.37
C ALA A 264 -9.34 -2.19 2.85
N THR A 265 -10.39 -1.90 2.09
CA THR A 265 -10.41 -1.96 0.63
C THR A 265 -9.63 -0.80 0.02
N VAL A 266 -9.53 -0.77 -1.32
CA VAL A 266 -8.96 0.38 -2.02
C VAL A 266 -9.67 1.66 -1.58
N PHE A 267 -10.99 1.66 -1.53
CA PHE A 267 -11.79 2.78 -1.04
C PHE A 267 -11.38 3.22 0.36
N SER A 268 -11.21 2.27 1.30
CA SER A 268 -10.76 2.60 2.65
C SER A 268 -9.41 3.30 2.64
N LEU A 269 -8.46 2.84 1.82
CA LEU A 269 -7.16 3.51 1.66
C LEU A 269 -7.31 4.94 1.12
N LEU A 270 -8.21 5.19 0.16
CA LEU A 270 -8.43 6.54 -0.38
C LEU A 270 -8.84 7.51 0.71
N SER A 271 -9.80 7.10 1.55
CA SER A 271 -10.31 7.89 2.66
C SER A 271 -9.22 8.18 3.69
N LEU A 272 -8.32 7.22 3.92
CA LEU A 272 -7.21 7.39 4.88
C LEU A 272 -6.07 8.24 4.32
N VAL A 273 -5.76 8.13 3.04
CA VAL A 273 -4.73 8.96 2.39
C VAL A 273 -5.13 10.44 2.43
N LYS A 274 -6.44 10.75 2.36
CA LYS A 274 -6.98 12.11 2.58
C LYS A 274 -6.53 12.73 3.92
N LEU A 275 -6.34 11.93 4.97
CA LEU A 275 -5.88 12.41 6.27
C LEU A 275 -4.46 13.00 6.24
N THR A 276 -3.70 12.70 5.18
CA THR A 276 -2.27 13.01 5.11
C THR A 276 -1.86 13.79 3.87
N LEU A 277 -2.77 13.93 2.91
CA LEU A 277 -2.55 14.72 1.71
C LEU A 277 -3.13 16.11 1.86
N THR A 278 -2.46 17.05 1.19
CA THR A 278 -3.02 18.38 1.01
C THR A 278 -4.31 18.33 0.18
N LYS A 279 -5.23 19.28 0.36
CA LYS A 279 -6.50 19.35 -0.38
C LYS A 279 -6.27 19.37 -1.89
N ALA A 280 -5.30 20.15 -2.35
CA ALA A 280 -4.94 20.22 -3.76
C ALA A 280 -4.42 18.87 -4.30
N ASP A 281 -3.56 18.19 -3.54
CA ASP A 281 -3.06 16.86 -3.93
C ASP A 281 -4.18 15.83 -3.95
N TYR A 282 -5.08 15.85 -2.96
CA TYR A 282 -6.21 14.94 -2.87
C TYR A 282 -7.23 15.14 -4.01
N ASP A 283 -7.51 16.39 -4.39
CA ASP A 283 -8.39 16.71 -5.51
C ASP A 283 -7.81 16.20 -6.84
N GLN A 284 -6.51 16.42 -7.07
CA GLN A 284 -5.82 15.93 -8.27
C GLN A 284 -5.75 14.39 -8.31
N PHE A 285 -5.48 13.77 -7.15
CA PHE A 285 -5.50 12.32 -6.99
C PHE A 285 -6.88 11.75 -7.32
N SER A 286 -7.94 12.34 -6.75
CA SER A 286 -9.33 11.91 -6.94
C SER A 286 -9.77 12.04 -8.39
N LEU A 287 -9.41 13.15 -9.05
CA LEU A 287 -9.66 13.36 -10.47
C LEU A 287 -9.00 12.27 -11.33
N THR A 288 -7.72 11.98 -11.06
CA THR A 288 -6.95 10.97 -11.80
C THR A 288 -7.55 9.58 -11.61
N LEU A 289 -7.92 9.23 -10.37
CA LEU A 289 -8.57 7.97 -10.06
C LEU A 289 -9.91 7.82 -10.79
N MET A 290 -10.76 8.85 -10.79
CA MET A 290 -12.03 8.83 -11.53
C MET A 290 -11.83 8.61 -13.02
N GLN A 291 -10.78 9.20 -13.61
CA GLN A 291 -10.42 8.95 -15.01
C GLN A 291 -9.98 7.50 -15.27
N LEU A 292 -9.23 6.89 -14.34
CA LEU A 292 -8.85 5.48 -14.44
C LEU A 292 -10.07 4.56 -14.37
N ILE A 293 -10.97 4.80 -13.41
CA ILE A 293 -12.22 4.04 -13.25
C ILE A 293 -13.10 4.15 -14.50
N LYS A 294 -13.32 5.37 -15.01
CA LYS A 294 -14.12 5.60 -16.22
C LYS A 294 -13.52 4.91 -17.44
N ARG A 295 -12.18 4.91 -17.57
CA ARG A 295 -11.49 4.21 -18.66
C ARG A 295 -11.72 2.70 -18.57
N LEU A 296 -11.64 2.13 -17.36
CA LEU A 296 -11.93 0.72 -17.14
C LEU A 296 -13.38 0.39 -17.51
N GLU A 297 -14.34 1.18 -17.02
CA GLU A 297 -15.78 1.01 -17.30
C GLU A 297 -16.08 0.92 -18.80
N MET A 298 -15.46 1.79 -19.61
CA MET A 298 -15.62 1.78 -21.07
C MET A 298 -14.91 0.60 -21.76
N SER A 299 -13.97 -0.07 -21.09
CA SER A 299 -13.10 -1.08 -21.69
C SER A 299 -13.50 -2.51 -21.39
N ILE A 300 -14.40 -2.76 -20.43
CA ILE A 300 -14.78 -4.10 -19.99
C ILE A 300 -16.29 -4.27 -19.89
N GLN A 301 -16.73 -5.51 -19.74
CA GLN A 301 -18.15 -5.82 -19.54
C GLN A 301 -18.69 -5.23 -18.24
N LYS A 302 -19.94 -4.72 -18.29
CA LYS A 302 -20.62 -4.13 -17.12
C LYS A 302 -20.65 -5.05 -15.91
N ARG A 303 -20.91 -6.36 -16.10
CA ARG A 303 -20.93 -7.35 -15.02
C ARG A 303 -19.58 -7.45 -14.31
N ALA A 304 -18.49 -7.53 -15.06
CA ALA A 304 -17.14 -7.55 -14.51
C ALA A 304 -16.80 -6.24 -13.80
N PHE A 305 -17.14 -5.09 -14.40
CA PHE A 305 -16.93 -3.77 -13.80
C PHE A 305 -17.63 -3.64 -12.44
N THR A 306 -18.92 -4.01 -12.34
CA THR A 306 -19.64 -3.99 -11.05
C THR A 306 -18.98 -4.87 -10.00
N LYS A 307 -18.49 -6.07 -10.37
CA LYS A 307 -17.74 -6.95 -9.45
C LYS A 307 -16.43 -6.30 -9.00
N ILE A 308 -15.66 -5.71 -9.90
CA ILE A 308 -14.40 -5.02 -9.59
C ILE A 308 -14.63 -3.84 -8.65
N MET A 309 -15.64 -3.00 -8.91
CA MET A 309 -15.95 -1.85 -8.07
C MET A 309 -16.38 -2.28 -6.66
N LYS A 310 -17.18 -3.35 -6.56
CA LYS A 310 -17.55 -3.96 -5.28
C LYS A 310 -16.33 -4.49 -4.53
N ASP A 311 -15.47 -5.26 -5.19
CA ASP A 311 -14.24 -5.82 -4.59
C ASP A 311 -13.27 -4.71 -4.12
N ALA A 312 -13.26 -3.57 -4.83
CA ALA A 312 -12.48 -2.39 -4.47
C ALA A 312 -13.13 -1.52 -3.37
N GLY A 313 -14.33 -1.87 -2.90
CA GLY A 313 -15.06 -1.20 -1.82
C GLY A 313 -15.85 0.04 -2.24
N PHE A 314 -16.06 0.26 -3.54
CA PHE A 314 -16.92 1.34 -4.03
C PHE A 314 -18.39 0.90 -4.08
N SER A 315 -19.30 1.80 -3.71
CA SER A 315 -20.74 1.61 -3.90
C SER A 315 -21.06 1.55 -5.40
N SER A 316 -21.76 0.49 -5.83
CA SER A 316 -22.19 0.24 -7.22
C SER A 316 -23.41 1.05 -7.63
#